data_AF-A0A9W9S4R3-F1
#
_entry.id   AF-A0A9W9S4R3-F1
#
_cell.length_a   1.000
_cell.length_b   1.000
_cell.length_c   1.000
_cell.angle_alpha   90.00
_cell.angle_beta   90.00
_cell.angle_gamma   90.00
#
_symmetry.space_group_name_H-M   'P 1'
#
loop_
_entity.id
_entity.type
_entity.pdbx_description
1 polymer ?
#
loop_
_entity_poly.entity_id
_entity_poly.type
_entity_poly.pdbx_seq_one_letter_code
_entity_poly.pdbx_strand_id
1 'polypeptide(L)'
;MGSTVKEQALGLNSIPMILLASHIPGPFLAKVTDLWHLYHCWGGKRHHKLIQLHERYGPFVRIGPNVISTNSASAIPAIYSASAPVLKSPFYEAFAPGMPSSFTTNDNIYKQKKQILSAAFAPRKLEIMEPLIRQHIDTFCEKIAASGNIDIAVMLGALSIDVLSDLCFGKCFETLKNEQERDRILEAMENSVQLVIRTKLA
;
A
#
# COMPACT_ATOMS: atom_id res chain seq x y z
N MET A 1 26.52 33.04 -10.13
CA MET A 1 26.52 31.99 -11.18
C MET A 1 25.48 30.91 -10.81
N GLY A 2 24.24 31.33 -10.56
CA GLY A 2 23.21 30.49 -9.89
C GLY A 2 21.78 30.82 -10.31
N SER A 3 21.60 31.42 -11.48
CA SER A 3 20.29 31.79 -12.03
C SER A 3 19.86 30.94 -13.23
N THR A 4 20.77 30.23 -13.88
CA THR A 4 20.49 29.58 -15.18
C THR A 4 19.82 28.19 -15.10
N VAL A 5 19.81 27.55 -13.92
CA VAL A 5 19.26 26.18 -13.77
C VAL A 5 17.75 26.17 -13.46
N LYS A 6 17.19 27.27 -12.93
CA LYS A 6 15.75 27.36 -12.64
C LYS A 6 14.89 27.66 -13.88
N GLU A 7 15.46 28.21 -14.94
CA GLU A 7 14.72 28.61 -16.14
C GLU A 7 14.44 27.45 -17.11
N GLN A 8 15.28 26.40 -17.10
CA GLN A 8 15.06 25.21 -17.95
C GLN A 8 13.96 24.26 -17.44
N ALA A 9 13.54 24.38 -16.17
CA ALA A 9 12.47 23.58 -15.61
C ALA A 9 11.06 24.04 -16.02
N LEU A 10 10.90 25.28 -16.51
CA LEU A 10 9.60 25.81 -16.92
C LEU A 10 9.12 25.27 -18.29
N GLY A 11 10.02 24.76 -19.14
CA GLY A 11 9.67 24.27 -20.49
C GLY A 11 9.18 22.81 -20.53
N LEU A 12 9.46 22.00 -19.51
CA LEU A 12 9.04 20.59 -19.44
C LEU A 12 7.66 20.38 -18.79
N ASN A 13 7.16 21.36 -18.05
CA ASN A 13 5.84 21.28 -17.40
C ASN A 13 4.66 21.56 -18.35
N SER A 14 4.93 22.03 -19.58
CA SER A 14 3.91 22.39 -20.57
C SER A 14 3.72 21.34 -21.67
N ILE A 15 4.57 20.30 -21.71
CA ILE A 15 4.39 19.17 -22.62
C ILE A 15 3.48 18.18 -21.90
N PRO A 16 2.26 17.88 -22.41
CA PRO A 16 1.44 16.84 -21.81
C PRO A 16 2.26 15.55 -21.77
N MET A 17 2.42 14.96 -20.58
CA MET A 17 3.22 13.74 -20.35
C MET A 17 2.87 12.59 -21.32
N ILE A 18 1.66 12.66 -21.89
CA ILE A 18 1.16 11.87 -23.02
C ILE A 18 2.15 11.80 -24.20
N LEU A 19 2.81 12.92 -24.54
CA LEU A 19 3.79 13.03 -25.63
C LEU A 19 5.17 12.46 -25.24
N LEU A 20 5.59 12.65 -23.99
CA LEU A 20 6.89 12.17 -23.49
C LEU A 20 6.94 10.62 -23.43
N ALA A 21 5.81 10.00 -23.11
CA ALA A 21 5.65 8.54 -23.01
C ALA A 21 5.00 7.90 -24.25
N SER A 22 5.04 8.56 -25.42
CA SER A 22 4.44 8.07 -26.67
C SER A 22 5.12 6.80 -27.21
N HIS A 23 6.43 6.67 -26.96
CA HIS A 23 7.25 5.52 -27.36
C HIS A 23 6.98 4.26 -26.53
N ILE A 24 6.31 4.38 -25.37
CA ILE A 24 6.05 3.25 -24.47
C ILE A 24 4.86 2.44 -25.00
N PRO A 25 5.02 1.12 -25.20
CA PRO A 25 3.97 0.28 -25.71
C PRO A 25 2.85 0.08 -24.68
N GLY A 26 1.63 -0.18 -25.15
CA GLY A 26 0.46 -0.39 -24.29
C GLY A 26 -0.84 -0.46 -25.09
N PRO A 27 -1.94 -0.92 -24.46
CA PRO A 27 -3.26 -0.97 -25.11
C PRO A 27 -3.70 0.40 -25.62
N PHE A 28 -4.31 0.47 -26.80
CA PHE A 28 -4.74 1.74 -27.39
C PHE A 28 -5.65 2.54 -26.45
N LEU A 29 -6.65 1.89 -25.85
CA LEU A 29 -7.55 2.52 -24.88
C LEU A 29 -6.80 3.05 -23.64
N ALA A 30 -5.76 2.36 -23.18
CA ALA A 30 -4.95 2.80 -22.06
C ALA A 30 -4.07 4.03 -22.39
N LYS A 31 -3.76 4.26 -23.66
CA LYS A 31 -3.01 5.46 -24.08
C LYS A 31 -3.87 6.72 -24.07
N VAL A 32 -5.19 6.57 -24.31
CA VAL A 32 -6.12 7.68 -24.51
C VAL A 32 -6.93 7.98 -23.24
N THR A 33 -7.29 6.97 -22.45
CA THR A 33 -8.19 7.14 -21.30
C THR A 33 -7.83 6.26 -20.11
N ASP A 34 -8.11 6.76 -18.90
CA ASP A 34 -8.03 5.99 -17.65
C ASP A 34 -9.18 4.97 -17.50
N LEU A 35 -10.22 5.05 -18.34
CA LEU A 35 -11.35 4.11 -18.33
C LEU A 35 -10.90 2.66 -18.52
N TRP A 36 -9.83 2.44 -19.30
CA TRP A 36 -9.26 1.11 -19.45
C TRP A 36 -8.76 0.56 -18.11
N HIS A 37 -8.05 1.38 -17.34
CA HIS A 37 -7.56 1.00 -16.01
C HIS A 37 -8.72 0.76 -15.05
N LEU A 38 -9.73 1.64 -15.04
CA LEU A 38 -10.90 1.53 -14.19
C LEU A 38 -11.69 0.23 -14.46
N TYR A 39 -11.89 -0.14 -15.72
CA TYR A 39 -12.59 -1.36 -16.11
C TYR A 39 -11.91 -2.61 -15.53
N HIS A 40 -10.59 -2.71 -15.65
CA HIS A 40 -9.83 -3.85 -15.11
C HIS A 40 -9.71 -3.83 -13.58
N CYS A 41 -9.74 -2.65 -12.95
CA CYS A 41 -9.88 -2.52 -11.49
C CYS A 41 -11.24 -3.05 -11.02
N TRP A 42 -12.32 -2.60 -11.66
CA TRP A 42 -13.69 -2.96 -11.28
C TRP A 42 -13.92 -4.47 -11.38
N GLY A 43 -13.35 -5.12 -12.39
CA GLY A 43 -13.43 -6.57 -12.54
C GLY A 43 -12.53 -7.37 -11.59
N GLY A 44 -11.73 -6.75 -10.72
CA GLY A 44 -10.82 -7.42 -9.78
C GLY A 44 -9.63 -8.17 -10.43
N LYS A 45 -9.57 -8.23 -11.76
CA LYS A 45 -8.60 -9.01 -12.54
C LYS A 45 -7.41 -8.18 -13.05
N ARG A 46 -7.22 -6.96 -12.52
CA ARG A 46 -6.14 -6.05 -12.93
C ARG A 46 -4.75 -6.70 -12.91
N HIS A 47 -4.43 -7.45 -11.86
CA HIS A 47 -3.13 -8.09 -11.70
C HIS A 47 -2.84 -9.11 -12.82
N HIS A 48 -3.81 -9.97 -13.16
CA HIS A 48 -3.71 -10.88 -14.30
C HIS A 48 -3.48 -10.13 -15.61
N LYS A 49 -4.20 -9.01 -15.80
CA LYS A 49 -4.06 -8.22 -17.03
C LYS A 49 -2.68 -7.56 -17.13
N LEU A 50 -2.14 -7.06 -16.03
CA LEU A 50 -0.80 -6.47 -16.00
C LEU A 50 0.28 -7.49 -16.38
N ILE A 51 0.18 -8.73 -15.88
CA ILE A 51 1.10 -9.83 -16.25
C ILE A 51 1.06 -10.06 -17.76
N GLN A 52 -0.12 -10.28 -18.33
CA GLN A 52 -0.28 -10.48 -19.78
C GLN A 52 0.28 -9.32 -20.63
N LEU A 53 0.15 -8.09 -20.12
CA LEU A 53 0.67 -6.93 -20.81
C LEU A 53 2.20 -6.87 -20.77
N HIS A 54 2.80 -7.19 -19.63
CA HIS A 54 4.25 -7.25 -19.50
C HIS A 54 4.87 -8.38 -20.32
N GLU A 55 4.18 -9.52 -20.44
CA GLU A 55 4.58 -10.61 -21.35
C GLU A 55 4.54 -10.16 -22.83
N ARG A 56 3.53 -9.37 -23.21
CA ARG A 56 3.33 -8.93 -24.60
C ARG A 56 4.19 -7.74 -25.02
N TYR A 57 4.33 -6.76 -24.15
CA TYR A 57 4.93 -5.45 -24.47
C TYR A 57 6.29 -5.22 -23.80
N GLY A 58 6.67 -6.11 -22.87
CA GLY A 58 7.96 -6.07 -22.19
C GLY A 58 7.92 -5.32 -20.85
N PRO A 59 9.09 -4.86 -20.37
CA PRO A 59 9.27 -4.43 -18.98
C PRO A 59 8.61 -3.09 -18.65
N PHE A 60 8.25 -2.27 -19.64
CA PHE A 60 7.57 -0.99 -19.44
C PHE A 60 6.30 -0.95 -20.28
N VAL A 61 5.16 -0.76 -19.64
CA VAL A 61 3.85 -0.76 -20.29
C VAL A 61 3.05 0.44 -19.85
N ARG A 62 2.45 1.13 -20.81
CA ARG A 62 1.51 2.22 -20.53
C ARG A 62 0.12 1.67 -20.21
N ILE A 63 -0.39 1.98 -19.02
CA ILE A 63 -1.68 1.49 -18.50
C ILE A 63 -2.70 2.61 -18.24
N GLY A 64 -2.29 3.86 -18.45
CA GLY A 64 -3.15 5.05 -18.46
C GLY A 64 -2.46 6.19 -19.21
N PRO A 65 -3.13 7.32 -19.47
CA PRO A 65 -2.54 8.46 -20.16
C PRO A 65 -1.28 8.97 -19.47
N ASN A 66 -1.26 8.95 -18.13
CA ASN A 66 -0.13 9.38 -17.30
C ASN A 66 0.38 8.25 -16.37
N VAL A 67 0.13 6.99 -16.72
CA VAL A 67 0.46 5.84 -15.85
C VAL A 67 1.26 4.80 -16.62
N ILE A 68 2.45 4.51 -16.12
CA ILE A 68 3.35 3.48 -16.64
C ILE A 68 3.52 2.41 -15.57
N SER A 69 3.32 1.16 -15.96
CA SER A 69 3.65 -0.02 -15.17
C SER A 69 5.03 -0.52 -15.57
N THR A 70 5.84 -0.91 -14.59
CA THR A 70 7.15 -1.50 -14.85
C THR A 70 7.34 -2.80 -14.06
N ASN A 71 7.97 -3.77 -14.70
CA ASN A 71 8.42 -5.02 -14.10
C ASN A 71 9.96 -5.17 -14.18
N SER A 72 10.69 -4.06 -14.29
CA SER A 72 12.15 -4.07 -14.37
C SER A 72 12.79 -3.92 -12.99
N ALA A 73 13.72 -4.82 -12.64
CA ALA A 73 14.53 -4.69 -11.44
C ALA A 73 15.37 -3.39 -11.42
N SER A 74 15.80 -2.91 -12.60
CA SER A 74 16.56 -1.65 -12.71
C SER A 74 15.74 -0.40 -12.39
N ALA A 75 14.41 -0.48 -12.42
CA ALA A 75 13.54 0.63 -12.07
C ALA A 75 13.42 0.81 -10.54
N ILE A 76 13.68 -0.23 -9.75
CA ILE A 76 13.57 -0.20 -8.29
C ILE A 76 14.46 0.90 -7.67
N PRO A 77 15.78 0.98 -7.94
CA PRO A 77 16.60 2.06 -7.36
C PRO A 77 16.20 3.45 -7.87
N ALA A 78 15.70 3.57 -9.10
CA ALA A 78 15.24 4.84 -9.64
C ALA A 78 13.97 5.37 -8.95
N ILE A 79 13.09 4.47 -8.49
CA ILE A 79 11.80 4.83 -7.87
C ILE A 79 11.88 4.83 -6.33
N TYR A 80 12.57 3.87 -5.73
CA TYR A 80 12.52 3.62 -4.29
C TYR A 80 13.81 4.02 -3.53
N SER A 81 14.82 4.58 -4.20
CA SER A 81 16.00 5.08 -3.49
C SER A 81 15.67 6.30 -2.63
N ALA A 82 16.46 6.50 -1.56
CA ALA A 82 16.27 7.62 -0.64
C ALA A 82 16.45 9.00 -1.31
N SER A 83 17.19 9.05 -2.42
CA SER A 83 17.46 10.22 -3.24
C SER A 83 16.58 10.30 -4.50
N ALA A 84 15.66 9.35 -4.70
CA ALA A 84 14.78 9.36 -5.87
C ALA A 84 13.91 10.64 -5.87
N PRO A 85 13.85 11.39 -6.99
CA PRO A 85 13.05 12.60 -7.10
C PRO A 85 11.57 12.26 -7.41
N VAL A 86 11.03 11.21 -6.79
CA VAL A 86 9.66 10.76 -7.01
C VAL A 86 8.83 10.87 -5.74
N LEU A 87 7.59 11.29 -5.90
CA LEU A 87 6.59 11.36 -4.84
C LEU A 87 5.55 10.26 -5.06
N LYS A 88 4.85 9.88 -4.00
CA LYS A 88 3.70 8.97 -4.14
C LYS A 88 2.63 9.63 -4.99
N SER A 89 1.96 8.82 -5.80
CA SER A 89 0.83 9.29 -6.61
C SER A 89 -0.30 9.84 -5.72
N PRO A 90 -1.07 10.84 -6.21
CA PRO A 90 -2.32 11.28 -5.56
C PRO A 90 -3.32 10.15 -5.31
N PHE A 91 -3.18 9.00 -6.00
CA PHE A 91 -3.91 7.76 -5.69
C PHE A 91 -3.91 7.40 -4.20
N TYR A 92 -2.83 7.68 -3.48
CA TYR A 92 -2.72 7.38 -2.05
C TYR A 92 -3.58 8.28 -1.15
N GLU A 93 -4.02 9.45 -1.63
CA GLU A 93 -4.90 10.36 -0.88
C GLU A 93 -6.31 9.81 -0.71
N ALA A 94 -6.72 8.88 -1.59
CA ALA A 94 -8.00 8.17 -1.49
C ALA A 94 -8.09 7.33 -0.20
N PHE A 95 -6.95 6.91 0.35
CA PHE A 95 -6.87 6.07 1.55
C PHE A 95 -6.72 6.88 2.85
N ALA A 96 -6.79 8.21 2.80
CA ALA A 96 -6.62 9.05 3.99
C ALA A 96 -7.99 9.44 4.59
N PRO A 97 -8.39 8.88 5.75
CA PRO A 97 -9.56 9.33 6.50
C PRO A 97 -9.25 10.66 7.23
N GLY A 98 -9.23 11.76 6.48
CA GLY A 98 -9.04 13.11 7.02
C GLY A 98 -7.59 13.51 7.32
N MET A 99 -6.83 12.68 8.03
CA MET A 99 -5.41 12.96 8.38
C MET A 99 -4.44 12.07 7.57
N PRO A 100 -3.44 12.64 6.88
CA PRO A 100 -2.44 11.84 6.16
C PRO A 100 -1.57 11.00 7.10
N SER A 101 -1.52 9.69 6.90
CA SER A 101 -0.60 8.77 7.60
C SER A 101 0.74 8.69 6.88
N SER A 102 1.73 7.98 7.45
CA SER A 102 2.99 7.69 6.73
C SER A 102 2.75 6.98 5.39
N PHE A 103 1.68 6.18 5.29
CA PHE A 103 1.30 5.49 4.05
C PHE A 103 0.73 6.46 3.00
N THR A 104 -0.13 7.39 3.39
CA THR A 104 -0.84 8.28 2.46
C THR A 104 -0.15 9.62 2.19
N THR A 105 0.81 10.02 3.03
CA THR A 105 1.59 11.25 2.85
C THR A 105 2.42 11.18 1.56
N ASN A 106 2.23 12.14 0.66
CA ASN A 106 2.86 12.25 -0.66
C ASN A 106 3.77 13.49 -0.80
N ASP A 107 4.08 14.18 0.28
CA ASP A 107 4.90 15.39 0.30
C ASP A 107 6.26 15.16 1.01
N ASN A 108 7.01 16.25 1.19
CA ASN A 108 8.32 16.23 1.86
C ASN A 108 8.24 15.83 3.36
N ILE A 109 7.06 15.88 3.98
CA ILE A 109 6.84 15.49 5.38
C ILE A 109 6.89 13.95 5.52
N TYR A 110 6.70 13.21 4.42
CA TYR A 110 6.86 11.75 4.42
C TYR A 110 8.18 11.29 5.04
N LYS A 111 9.30 11.98 4.76
CA LYS A 111 10.62 11.63 5.31
C LYS A 111 10.65 11.68 6.83
N GLN A 112 10.06 12.72 7.43
CA GLN A 112 9.98 12.88 8.89
C GLN A 112 9.10 11.78 9.51
N LYS A 113 7.91 11.52 8.93
CA LYS A 113 7.01 10.45 9.41
C LYS A 113 7.65 9.06 9.30
N LYS A 114 8.35 8.79 8.19
CA LYS A 114 9.10 7.55 7.99
C LYS A 114 10.20 7.39 9.01
N GLN A 115 10.95 8.45 9.33
CA GLN A 115 12.03 8.40 10.32
C GLN A 115 11.50 8.02 11.70
N ILE A 116 10.41 8.64 12.16
CA ILE A 116 9.77 8.32 13.44
C ILE A 116 9.35 6.84 13.46
N LEU A 117 8.68 6.38 12.40
CA LEU A 117 8.24 4.99 12.29
C LEU A 117 9.41 4.00 12.26
N SER A 118 10.48 4.33 11.53
CA SER A 118 11.65 3.44 11.41
C SER A 118 12.36 3.20 12.74
N ALA A 119 12.31 4.14 13.68
CA ALA A 119 12.88 3.96 15.01
C ALA A 119 12.14 2.89 15.82
N ALA A 120 10.84 2.69 15.58
CA ALA A 120 10.08 1.62 16.22
C ALA A 120 10.50 0.21 15.72
N PHE A 121 10.99 0.13 14.48
CA PHE A 121 11.47 -1.12 13.85
C PHE A 121 12.99 -1.31 13.95
N ALA A 122 13.67 -0.59 14.85
CA ALA A 122 15.10 -0.80 15.07
C ALA A 122 15.37 -2.21 15.63
N PRO A 123 16.50 -2.88 15.29
CA PRO A 123 16.77 -4.27 15.69
C PRO A 123 16.59 -4.53 17.19
N ARG A 124 17.11 -3.64 18.03
CA ARG A 124 16.96 -3.73 19.49
C ARG A 124 15.50 -3.66 19.97
N LYS A 125 14.64 -2.92 19.27
CA LYS A 125 13.20 -2.86 19.58
C LYS A 125 12.50 -4.15 19.19
N LEU A 126 12.89 -4.74 18.05
CA LEU A 126 12.37 -6.03 17.60
C LEU A 126 12.71 -7.15 18.59
N GLU A 127 13.94 -7.18 19.12
CA GLU A 127 14.35 -8.14 20.17
C GLU A 127 13.47 -8.03 21.43
N ILE A 128 13.08 -6.83 21.81
CA ILE A 128 12.19 -6.61 22.97
C ILE A 128 10.75 -7.06 22.65
N MET A 129 10.32 -6.96 21.39
CA MET A 129 8.97 -7.33 20.96
C MET A 129 8.80 -8.85 20.74
N GLU A 130 9.89 -9.58 20.45
CA GLU A 130 9.84 -11.01 20.15
C GLU A 130 9.10 -11.85 21.22
N PRO A 131 9.36 -11.70 22.53
CA PRO A 131 8.68 -12.51 23.55
C PRO A 131 7.16 -12.28 23.58
N LEU A 132 6.72 -11.04 23.34
CA LEU A 132 5.30 -10.69 23.27
C LEU A 132 4.62 -11.36 22.08
N ILE A 133 5.25 -11.29 20.90
CA ILE A 133 4.74 -11.95 19.70
C ILE A 133 4.67 -13.47 19.90
N ARG A 134 5.70 -14.05 20.52
CA ARG A 134 5.78 -15.48 20.80
C ARG A 134 4.61 -15.96 21.67
N GLN A 135 4.24 -15.21 22.70
CA GLN A 135 3.10 -15.54 23.57
C GLN A 135 1.77 -15.64 22.79
N HIS A 136 1.54 -14.75 21.83
CA HIS A 136 0.35 -14.80 20.98
C HIS A 136 0.38 -15.98 20.01
N ILE A 137 1.56 -16.30 19.45
CA ILE A 137 1.76 -17.48 18.60
C ILE A 137 1.50 -18.76 19.37
N ASP A 138 2.00 -18.89 20.60
CA ASP A 138 1.79 -20.07 21.44
C ASP A 138 0.28 -20.26 21.71
N THR A 139 -0.43 -19.18 22.05
CA THR A 139 -1.90 -19.18 22.23
C THR A 139 -2.63 -19.61 20.95
N PHE A 140 -2.19 -19.14 19.79
CA PHE A 140 -2.77 -19.52 18.51
C PHE A 140 -2.56 -21.01 18.21
N CYS A 141 -1.35 -21.53 18.45
CA CYS A 141 -1.04 -22.95 18.27
C CYS A 141 -1.88 -23.84 19.18
N GLU A 142 -2.07 -23.45 20.45
CA GLU A 142 -2.95 -24.16 21.40
C GLU A 142 -4.40 -24.21 20.90
N LYS A 143 -4.93 -23.09 20.40
CA LYS A 143 -6.30 -23.01 19.88
C LYS A 143 -6.53 -23.88 18.65
N ILE A 144 -5.55 -23.92 17.75
CA ILE A 144 -5.60 -24.77 16.56
C ILE A 144 -5.49 -26.25 16.95
N ALA A 145 -4.58 -26.60 17.85
CA ALA A 145 -4.41 -27.98 18.30
C ALA A 145 -5.65 -28.52 19.04
N ALA A 146 -6.37 -27.66 19.76
CA ALA A 146 -7.54 -28.04 20.54
C ALA A 146 -8.81 -28.27 19.68
N SER A 147 -8.86 -27.82 18.43
CA SER A 147 -10.10 -27.82 17.65
C SER A 147 -9.92 -28.54 16.31
N GLY A 148 -10.86 -29.43 15.97
CA GLY A 148 -10.75 -30.29 14.78
C GLY A 148 -11.12 -29.63 13.44
N ASN A 149 -11.91 -28.56 13.44
CA ASN A 149 -12.32 -27.86 12.22
C ASN A 149 -12.43 -26.36 12.50
N ILE A 150 -11.36 -25.60 12.19
CA ILE A 150 -11.32 -24.14 12.33
C ILE A 150 -10.96 -23.51 10.99
N ASP A 151 -11.56 -22.36 10.71
CA ASP A 151 -11.10 -21.46 9.66
C ASP A 151 -9.77 -20.78 10.07
N ILE A 152 -8.68 -21.25 9.47
CA ILE A 152 -7.32 -20.72 9.71
C ILE A 152 -7.22 -19.24 9.30
N ALA A 153 -7.96 -18.79 8.29
CA ALA A 153 -7.90 -17.40 7.85
C ALA A 153 -8.43 -16.46 8.94
N VAL A 154 -9.53 -16.84 9.59
CA VAL A 154 -10.10 -16.10 10.73
C VAL A 154 -9.13 -16.10 11.91
N MET A 155 -8.51 -17.24 12.22
CA MET A 155 -7.56 -17.35 13.33
C MET A 155 -6.27 -16.56 13.09
N LEU A 156 -5.76 -16.51 11.85
CA LEU A 156 -4.62 -15.67 11.49
C LEU A 156 -4.96 -14.18 11.56
N GLY A 157 -6.18 -13.82 11.19
CA GLY A 157 -6.71 -12.47 11.41
C GLY A 157 -6.73 -12.08 12.88
N ALA A 158 -7.27 -12.95 13.73
CA ALA A 158 -7.28 -12.77 15.19
C ALA A 158 -5.87 -12.65 15.77
N LEU A 159 -4.95 -13.55 15.40
CA LEU A 159 -3.54 -13.47 15.79
C LEU A 159 -2.92 -12.11 15.42
N SER A 160 -3.18 -11.64 14.20
CA SER A 160 -2.66 -10.36 13.73
C SER A 160 -3.21 -9.18 14.54
N ILE A 161 -4.50 -9.22 14.89
CA ILE A 161 -5.14 -8.19 15.73
C ILE A 161 -4.54 -8.19 17.13
N ASP A 162 -4.41 -9.35 17.77
CA ASP A 162 -3.88 -9.46 19.13
C ASP A 162 -2.43 -8.97 19.19
N VAL A 163 -1.58 -9.43 18.26
CA VAL A 163 -0.19 -8.96 18.15
C VAL A 163 -0.12 -7.44 17.93
N LEU A 164 -0.89 -6.90 16.99
CA LEU A 164 -0.86 -5.45 16.71
C LEU A 164 -1.42 -4.63 17.87
N SER A 165 -2.50 -5.09 18.51
CA SER A 165 -3.12 -4.38 19.64
C SER A 165 -2.16 -4.28 20.83
N ASP A 166 -1.44 -5.37 21.13
CA ASP A 166 -0.46 -5.40 22.20
C ASP A 166 0.76 -4.52 21.89
N LEU A 167 1.28 -4.58 20.66
CA LEU A 167 2.43 -3.77 20.24
C LEU A 167 2.11 -2.27 20.13
N CYS A 168 0.90 -1.91 19.68
CA CYS A 168 0.52 -0.52 19.47
C CYS A 168 -0.08 0.16 20.71
N PHE A 169 -0.85 -0.57 21.51
CA PHE A 169 -1.61 -0.02 22.65
C PHE A 169 -1.17 -0.56 24.00
N GLY A 170 -0.27 -1.56 24.04
CA GLY A 170 0.14 -2.23 25.27
C GLY A 170 -0.97 -3.07 25.90
N LYS A 171 -2.01 -3.42 25.13
CA LYS A 171 -3.15 -4.20 25.59
C LYS A 171 -3.63 -5.13 24.49
N CYS A 172 -3.66 -6.43 24.81
CA CYS A 172 -4.26 -7.45 23.95
C CYS A 172 -5.80 -7.32 23.96
N PHE A 173 -6.41 -7.43 22.78
CA PHE A 173 -7.87 -7.48 22.62
C PHE A 173 -8.46 -8.88 22.83
N GLU A 174 -7.59 -9.88 22.98
CA GLU A 174 -7.93 -11.28 23.26
C GLU A 174 -8.84 -11.93 22.22
N THR A 175 -8.72 -11.52 20.96
CA THR A 175 -9.51 -12.05 19.84
C THR A 175 -9.25 -13.52 19.55
N LEU A 176 -8.08 -14.06 19.93
CA LEU A 176 -7.80 -15.50 19.87
C LEU A 176 -8.59 -16.31 20.92
N LYS A 177 -8.99 -15.68 22.02
CA LYS A 177 -9.68 -16.35 23.14
C LYS A 177 -11.18 -16.09 23.11
N ASN A 178 -11.59 -14.90 22.69
CA ASN A 178 -12.96 -14.43 22.74
C ASN A 178 -13.51 -14.20 21.31
N GLU A 179 -14.33 -15.16 20.87
CA GLU A 179 -15.00 -15.14 19.56
C GLU A 179 -15.94 -13.94 19.39
N GLN A 180 -16.68 -13.54 20.44
CA GLN A 180 -17.58 -12.39 20.33
C GLN A 180 -16.81 -11.07 20.12
N GLU A 181 -15.68 -10.91 20.78
CA GLU A 181 -14.85 -9.71 20.63
C GLU A 181 -14.14 -9.69 19.28
N ARG A 182 -13.67 -10.86 18.82
CA ARG A 182 -13.13 -11.03 17.47
C ARG A 182 -14.13 -10.58 16.42
N ASP A 183 -15.36 -11.07 16.47
CA ASP A 183 -16.37 -10.78 15.45
C ASP A 183 -16.75 -9.30 15.45
N ARG A 184 -16.87 -8.67 16.64
CA ARG A 184 -17.08 -7.22 16.77
C ARG A 184 -15.97 -6.40 16.13
N ILE A 185 -14.71 -6.77 16.37
CA ILE A 185 -13.56 -6.06 15.82
C ILE A 185 -13.49 -6.23 14.30
N LEU A 186 -13.70 -7.45 13.81
CA LEU A 186 -13.72 -7.72 12.37
C LEU A 186 -14.83 -6.92 11.67
N GLU A 187 -16.04 -6.90 12.22
CA GLU A 187 -17.15 -6.11 11.71
C GLU A 187 -16.82 -4.60 11.73
N ALA A 188 -16.23 -4.10 12.82
CA ALA A 188 -15.79 -2.71 12.91
C ALA A 188 -14.73 -2.36 11.84
N MET A 189 -13.79 -3.28 11.57
CA MET A 189 -12.77 -3.11 10.55
C MET A 189 -13.38 -3.07 9.15
N GLU A 190 -14.32 -3.97 8.82
CA GLU A 190 -15.02 -3.96 7.53
C GLU A 190 -15.82 -2.67 7.31
N ASN A 191 -16.55 -2.23 8.34
CA ASN A 191 -17.30 -0.98 8.31
C ASN A 191 -16.40 0.26 8.20
N SER A 192 -15.18 0.21 8.72
CA SER A 192 -14.22 1.33 8.60
C SER A 192 -13.85 1.61 7.14
N VAL A 193 -13.77 0.58 6.29
CA VAL A 193 -13.46 0.75 4.86
C VAL A 193 -14.61 1.48 4.16
N GLN A 194 -15.85 1.11 4.49
CA GLN A 194 -17.05 1.78 3.98
C GLN A 194 -17.09 3.26 4.39
N LEU A 195 -16.64 3.58 5.61
CA LEU A 195 -16.56 4.95 6.08
C LEU A 195 -15.62 5.80 5.22
N VAL A 196 -14.41 5.30 4.92
CA VAL A 196 -13.44 6.00 4.05
C VAL A 196 -14.04 6.28 2.68
N ILE A 197 -14.74 5.30 2.10
CA ILE A 197 -15.39 5.44 0.79
C ILE A 197 -16.49 6.49 0.85
N ARG A 198 -17.36 6.44 1.85
CA ARG A 198 -18.49 7.38 2.00
C ARG A 198 -18.02 8.81 2.24
N THR A 199 -17.00 9.03 3.08
CA THR A 199 -16.46 10.38 3.36
C THR A 199 -15.84 11.03 2.12
N LYS A 200 -15.40 10.25 1.14
CA LYS A 200 -14.84 10.77 -0.12
C LYS A 200 -15.89 10.98 -1.22
N LEU A 201 -17.08 10.41 -1.06
CA LEU A 201 -18.20 10.54 -2.00
C LEU A 201 -19.23 11.61 -1.58
N ALA A 202 -19.17 12.06 -0.32
CA ALA A 202 -19.96 13.17 0.22
C ALA A 202 -19.23 14.51 0.05
#